data_AF-A0A497QE87-F1
#
_entry.id   AF-A0A497QE87-F1
#
_cell.length_a   1.000
_cell.length_b   1.000
_cell.length_c   1.000
_cell.angle_alpha   90.00
_cell.angle_beta   90.00
_cell.angle_gamma   90.00
#
_symmetry.space_group_name_H-M   'P 1'
#
loop_
_entity.id
_entity.type
_entity.pdbx_description
1 polymer ?
#
loop_
_entity_poly.entity_id
_entity_poly.type
_entity_poly.pdbx_seq_one_letter_code
_entity_poly.pdbx_strand_id
1 'polypeptide(L)'
;MEVGCGTGYVTIVAAMTACRVVATDISHSAVRNTIVNAERNSVISKVAVIQTDLMQALHPDTKFSVIAFNPPYLPADDERSDLDDALVGGETGTEITLR
;
A
#
# COMPACT_ATOMS: atom_id res chain seq x y z
N MET A 1 1.29 1.70 -9.68
CA MET A 1 1.46 2.10 -8.27
C MET A 1 0.57 1.22 -7.42
N GLU A 2 1.00 0.91 -6.20
CA GLU A 2 0.16 0.35 -5.15
C GLU A 2 0.04 1.36 -4.00
N VAL A 3 -1.19 1.60 -3.54
CA VAL A 3 -1.49 2.33 -2.30
C VAL A 3 -1.82 1.30 -1.21
N GLY A 4 -1.26 1.45 -0.01
CA GLY A 4 -1.46 0.51 1.11
C GLY A 4 -0.81 -0.85 0.86
N CYS A 5 0.52 -0.88 0.66
CA CYS A 5 1.19 -2.08 0.17
C CYS A 5 1.31 -3.24 1.16
N GLY A 6 1.12 -3.03 2.47
CA GLY A 6 1.08 -4.10 3.47
C GLY A 6 2.31 -5.01 3.42
N THR A 7 2.11 -6.29 3.07
CA THR A 7 3.21 -7.27 2.92
C THR A 7 3.99 -7.12 1.61
N GLY A 8 3.47 -6.36 0.65
CA GLY A 8 4.07 -6.11 -0.66
C GLY A 8 3.65 -7.09 -1.75
N TYR A 9 2.66 -7.96 -1.50
CA TYR A 9 2.28 -9.01 -2.46
C TYR A 9 1.91 -8.45 -3.84
N VAL A 10 1.01 -7.46 -3.92
CA VAL A 10 0.60 -6.87 -5.20
C VAL A 10 1.77 -6.13 -5.84
N THR A 11 2.56 -5.38 -5.07
CA THR A 11 3.80 -4.73 -5.53
C THR A 11 4.76 -5.72 -6.20
N ILE A 12 4.98 -6.87 -5.58
CA ILE A 12 5.90 -7.90 -6.09
C ILE A 12 5.38 -8.49 -7.40
N VAL A 13 4.10 -8.88 -7.44
CA VAL A 13 3.46 -9.40 -8.64
C VAL A 13 3.49 -8.36 -9.77
N ALA A 14 3.19 -7.10 -9.47
CA ALA A 14 3.25 -6.02 -10.44
C ALA A 14 4.68 -5.80 -10.97
N ALA A 15 5.70 -5.92 -10.13
CA ALA A 15 7.10 -5.72 -10.52
C ALA A 15 7.64 -6.81 -11.47
N MET A 16 6.97 -7.96 -11.56
CA MET A 16 7.31 -9.00 -12.54
C MET A 16 7.07 -8.54 -13.98
N THR A 17 6.05 -7.71 -14.21
CA THR A 17 5.65 -7.26 -15.56
C THR A 17 5.87 -5.77 -15.81
N ALA A 18 5.78 -4.93 -14.78
CA ALA A 18 5.98 -3.50 -14.90
C ALA A 18 7.47 -3.12 -15.03
N CYS A 19 7.73 -1.97 -15.67
CA CYS A 19 9.07 -1.38 -15.72
C CYS A 19 9.50 -0.83 -14.35
N ARG A 20 8.55 -0.26 -13.60
CA ARG A 20 8.77 0.31 -12.27
C ARG A 20 7.47 0.28 -11.46
N VAL A 21 7.59 0.03 -10.16
CA VAL A 21 6.48 0.07 -9.21
C VAL A 21 6.83 1.05 -8.10
N VAL A 22 5.88 1.93 -7.78
CA VAL A 22 5.90 2.75 -6.57
C VAL A 22 4.83 2.19 -5.65
N ALA A 23 5.22 1.89 -4.42
CA ALA A 23 4.38 1.34 -3.36
C ALA A 23 4.35 2.33 -2.20
N THR A 24 3.17 2.63 -1.67
CA THR A 24 3.02 3.47 -0.48
C THR A 24 2.33 2.73 0.64
N ASP A 25 2.70 3.03 1.88
CA ASP A 25 1.97 2.59 3.06
C ASP A 25 2.21 3.57 4.21
N ILE A 26 1.23 3.75 5.09
CA ILE A 26 1.37 4.58 6.28
C ILE A 26 2.20 3.88 7.36
N SER A 27 2.13 2.55 7.40
CA SER A 27 2.76 1.70 8.39
C SER A 27 4.24 1.48 8.09
N HIS A 28 5.08 1.79 9.07
CA HIS A 28 6.52 1.52 9.00
C HIS A 28 6.83 0.02 8.84
N SER A 29 6.05 -0.86 9.49
CA SER A 29 6.25 -2.31 9.39
C SER A 29 5.88 -2.83 8.00
N ALA A 30 4.80 -2.31 7.40
CA ALA A 30 4.39 -2.64 6.03
C ALA A 30 5.45 -2.23 4.99
N VAL A 31 6.00 -1.01 5.13
CA VAL A 31 7.10 -0.55 4.28
C VAL A 31 8.31 -1.49 4.36
N ARG A 32 8.71 -1.87 5.58
CA ARG A 32 9.83 -2.82 5.77
C ARG A 32 9.52 -4.20 5.20
N ASN A 33 8.31 -4.73 5.43
CA ASN A 33 7.89 -6.02 4.89
C ASN A 33 7.94 -6.02 3.36
N THR A 34 7.44 -4.98 2.73
CA THR A 34 7.43 -4.83 1.27
C THR A 34 8.85 -4.79 0.71
N ILE A 35 9.77 -4.06 1.34
CA ILE A 35 11.20 -4.03 0.93
C ILE A 35 11.81 -5.42 1.03
N VAL A 36 11.72 -6.07 2.20
CA VAL A 36 12.30 -7.40 2.42
C VAL A 36 11.72 -8.45 1.45
N ASN A 37 10.41 -8.40 1.20
CA ASN A 37 9.78 -9.34 0.28
C ASN A 37 10.12 -9.03 -1.18
N ALA A 38 10.28 -7.77 -1.57
CA ALA A 38 10.78 -7.39 -2.90
C ALA A 38 12.23 -7.85 -3.14
N GLU A 39 13.09 -7.77 -2.12
CA GLU A 39 14.45 -8.33 -2.14
C GLU A 39 14.43 -9.85 -2.29
N ARG A 40 13.66 -10.56 -1.46
CA ARG A 40 13.50 -12.03 -1.51
C ARG A 40 13.01 -12.54 -2.86
N ASN A 41 12.20 -11.75 -3.55
CA ASN A 41 11.68 -12.08 -4.88
C ASN A 41 12.51 -11.48 -6.03
N SER A 42 13.67 -10.90 -5.73
CA SER A 42 14.61 -10.35 -6.74
C SER A 42 14.01 -9.27 -7.65
N VAL A 43 13.03 -8.51 -7.14
CA VAL A 43 12.35 -7.42 -7.87
C VAL A 43 12.64 -6.03 -7.31
N ILE A 44 13.41 -5.93 -6.20
CA ILE A 44 13.69 -4.65 -5.52
C ILE A 44 14.26 -3.56 -6.44
N SER A 45 15.04 -3.93 -7.46
CA SER A 45 15.59 -2.97 -8.43
C SER A 45 14.53 -2.19 -9.23
N LYS A 46 13.29 -2.69 -9.27
CA LYS A 46 12.13 -2.06 -9.92
C LYS A 46 11.16 -1.39 -8.95
N VAL A 47 11.35 -1.57 -7.63
CA VAL A 47 10.37 -1.19 -6.61
C VAL A 47 10.91 -0.03 -5.78
N ALA A 48 10.11 1.03 -5.65
CA ALA A 48 10.32 2.08 -4.65
C ALA A 48 9.19 2.00 -3.62
N VAL A 49 9.54 1.94 -2.34
CA VAL A 49 8.59 1.89 -1.22
C VAL A 49 8.70 3.18 -0.42
N ILE A 50 7.58 3.87 -0.22
CA ILE A 50 7.53 5.19 0.41
C ILE A 50 6.56 5.13 1.60
N GLN A 51 7.04 5.48 2.79
CA GLN A 51 6.16 5.64 3.95
C GLN A 51 5.38 6.95 3.82
N THR A 52 4.06 6.89 3.67
CA THR A 52 3.18 8.07 3.53
C THR A 52 1.72 7.70 3.79
N ASP A 53 0.92 8.67 4.22
CA ASP A 53 -0.55 8.55 4.18
C ASP A 53 -1.01 8.62 2.71
N LEU A 54 -1.64 7.55 2.24
CA LEU A 54 -2.13 7.36 0.87
C LEU A 54 -1.08 7.73 -0.20
N MET A 55 -1.22 8.90 -0.82
CA MET A 55 -0.34 9.43 -1.88
C MET A 55 0.28 10.78 -1.52
N GLN A 56 0.16 11.26 -0.27
CA GLN A 56 0.50 12.64 0.10
C GLN A 56 1.97 13.03 -0.12
N ALA A 57 2.91 12.08 -0.01
CA ALA A 57 4.32 12.34 -0.28
C ALA A 57 4.67 12.40 -1.78
N LEU A 58 3.71 12.14 -2.68
CA LEU A 58 3.94 12.18 -4.12
C LEU A 58 3.63 13.56 -4.69
N HIS A 59 4.40 13.97 -5.70
CA HIS A 59 4.09 15.19 -6.44
C HIS A 59 2.72 15.03 -7.15
N PRO A 60 1.81 16.01 -7.09
CA PRO A 60 0.45 15.91 -7.65
C PRO A 60 0.41 15.59 -9.15
N ASP A 61 1.42 16.04 -9.90
CA ASP A 61 1.53 15.77 -11.34
C ASP A 61 2.14 14.40 -11.67
N THR A 62 2.51 13.60 -10.67
CA THR A 62 3.02 12.24 -10.89
C THR A 62 1.91 11.40 -11.55
N LYS A 63 2.23 10.80 -12.69
CA LYS A 63 1.28 9.94 -13.43
C LYS A 63 1.70 8.48 -13.32
N PHE A 64 0.69 7.62 -13.22
CA PHE A 64 0.84 6.18 -13.25
C PHE A 64 -0.07 5.62 -14.33
N SER A 65 0.39 4.61 -15.06
CA SER A 65 -0.44 3.88 -16.02
C SER A 65 -1.51 3.04 -15.34
N VAL A 66 -1.21 2.54 -14.15
CA VAL A 66 -2.12 1.74 -13.30
C VAL A 66 -1.90 2.14 -11.85
N ILE A 67 -3.01 2.32 -11.12
CA ILE A 67 -3.03 2.46 -9.65
C ILE A 67 -3.86 1.31 -9.10
N ALA A 68 -3.29 0.55 -8.17
CA ALA A 68 -3.97 -0.47 -7.40
C ALA A 68 -4.08 0.00 -5.96
N PHE A 69 -5.24 -0.23 -5.34
CA PHE A 69 -5.48 0.05 -3.93
C PHE A 69 -6.38 -1.04 -3.38
N ASN A 70 -5.90 -1.77 -2.37
CA ASN A 70 -6.73 -2.64 -1.55
C ASN A 70 -6.98 -1.92 -0.22
N PRO A 71 -7.96 -1.02 -0.16
CA PRO A 71 -8.19 -0.20 1.02
C PRO A 71 -8.62 -1.05 2.22
N PRO A 72 -8.47 -0.54 3.44
CA PRO A 72 -9.26 -1.04 4.56
C PRO A 72 -10.75 -0.75 4.29
N TYR A 73 -11.60 -1.77 4.37
CA TYR A 73 -13.01 -1.72 3.93
C TYR A 73 -14.03 -2.12 4.99
N LEU A 74 -13.58 -2.51 6.19
CA LEU A 74 -14.46 -2.88 7.29
C LEU A 74 -14.96 -1.63 8.03
N PRO A 75 -16.24 -1.59 8.41
CA PRO A 75 -16.73 -0.64 9.41
C PRO A 75 -15.96 -0.78 10.73
N ALA A 76 -15.82 0.32 11.46
CA ALA A 76 -15.33 0.28 12.83
C ALA A 76 -16.34 -0.41 13.75
N ASP A 77 -15.83 -1.21 14.68
CA ASP A 77 -16.61 -1.79 15.77
C ASP A 77 -15.95 -1.52 17.13
N ASP A 78 -16.55 -2.04 18.21
CA ASP A 78 -16.05 -1.85 19.57
C ASP A 78 -14.87 -2.76 19.92
N GLU A 79 -14.56 -3.76 19.07
CA GLU A 79 -13.52 -4.76 19.32
C GLU A 79 -12.21 -4.36 18.63
N ARG A 80 -11.28 -3.78 19.39
CA ARG A 80 -9.97 -3.44 18.83
C ARG A 80 -9.10 -4.68 18.61
N SER A 81 -8.49 -4.75 17.43
CA SER A 81 -7.47 -5.74 17.08
C SER A 81 -6.22 -5.10 16.48
N ASP A 82 -5.11 -5.83 16.49
CA ASP A 82 -3.87 -5.41 15.81
C ASP A 82 -4.03 -5.30 14.28
N LEU A 83 -5.14 -5.80 13.73
CA LEU A 83 -5.44 -5.78 12.30
C LEU A 83 -6.29 -4.58 11.89
N ASP A 84 -6.77 -3.78 12.83
CA ASP A 84 -7.70 -2.68 12.54
C ASP A 84 -7.07 -1.67 11.58
N ASP A 85 -5.79 -1.34 11.78
CA ASP A 85 -5.04 -0.43 10.90
C ASP A 85 -4.99 -0.91 9.43
N ALA A 86 -5.13 -2.23 9.21
CA ALA A 86 -5.12 -2.84 7.88
C ALA A 86 -6.52 -3.08 7.30
N LEU A 87 -7.56 -3.12 8.13
CA LEU A 87 -8.88 -3.60 7.73
C LEU A 87 -10.00 -2.56 7.91
N VAL A 88 -9.91 -1.68 8.90
CA VAL A 88 -10.97 -0.74 9.28
C VAL A 88 -10.89 0.56 8.48
N GLY A 89 -11.89 0.79 7.65
CA GLY A 89 -11.95 1.90 6.69
C GLY A 89 -12.59 3.19 7.21
N GLY A 90 -13.14 3.16 8.42
CA GLY A 90 -13.90 4.24 9.06
C GLY A 90 -15.24 3.74 9.61
N GLU A 91 -16.17 4.64 9.96
CA GLU A 91 -17.46 4.28 10.56
C GLU A 91 -18.27 3.34 9.65
N THR A 92 -18.27 3.60 8.34
CA THR A 92 -18.94 2.79 7.34
C THR A 92 -17.99 1.87 6.56
N GLY A 93 -16.68 2.01 6.79
CA GLY A 93 -15.63 1.25 6.15
C GLY A 93 -15.20 1.81 4.79
N THR A 94 -15.68 2.97 4.36
CA THR A 94 -15.40 3.51 3.02
C THR A 94 -14.66 4.84 3.04
N GLU A 95 -14.50 5.45 4.21
CA GLU A 95 -14.01 6.80 4.39
C GLU A 95 -12.58 6.94 3.84
N ILE A 96 -11.72 5.96 4.08
CA ILE A 96 -10.35 5.96 3.54
C ILE A 96 -10.33 5.88 2.00
N THR A 97 -11.28 5.17 1.39
CA THR A 97 -11.37 5.03 -0.07
C THR A 97 -11.82 6.33 -0.75
N LEU A 98 -12.60 7.14 -0.04
CA LEU A 98 -13.22 8.37 -0.57
C LEU A 98 -12.37 9.64 -0.34
N ARG A 99 -11.19 9.54 0.29
CA ARG A 99 -10.26 10.65 0.53
C ARG A 99 -9.46 11.01 -0.72
#